data_AF-A0A3B8UE38-F1
#
_entry.id   AF-A0A3B8UE38-F1
#
_cell.length_a   1.000
_cell.length_b   1.000
_cell.length_c   1.000
_cell.angle_alpha   90.00
_cell.angle_beta   90.00
_cell.angle_gamma   90.00
#
_symmetry.space_group_name_H-M   'P 1'
#
loop_
_entity.id
_entity.type
_entity.pdbx_description
1 polymer ?
#
loop_
_entity_poly.entity_id
_entity_poly.type
_entity_poly.pdbx_seq_one_letter_code
_entity_poly.pdbx_strand_id
1 'polypeptide(L)'
;GVPAGKLEKGETPLQGAIRELFEETGIRVDTPNQLRSLSPLYIRKPEVDYVYHVFKLKIEHFPSVHLSDEHQHYQWASLQDLKHMPLMAGALQALEHYLKESR
;
A
#
# COMPACT_ATOMS: atom_id res chain seq x y z
N GLY A 1 1.88 -4.85 -6.24
CA GLY A 1 0.66 -4.11 -5.84
C GLY A 1 1.10 -2.74 -5.42
N VAL A 2 0.40 -2.11 -4.46
CA VAL A 2 1.07 -1.14 -3.59
C VAL A 2 1.90 -1.91 -2.54
N PRO A 3 2.93 -1.28 -1.91
CA PRO A 3 3.68 -1.92 -0.84
C PRO A 3 2.78 -2.36 0.31
N ALA A 4 2.91 -3.60 0.76
CA ALA A 4 2.06 -4.20 1.79
C ALA A 4 2.53 -5.60 2.18
N GLY A 5 2.46 -5.89 3.48
CA GLY A 5 2.68 -7.23 4.01
C GLY A 5 1.85 -7.54 5.24
N LYS A 6 2.11 -8.69 5.85
CA LYS A 6 1.44 -9.12 7.08
C LYS A 6 2.02 -8.36 8.26
N LEU A 7 1.19 -8.12 9.27
CA LEU A 7 1.69 -7.57 10.53
C LEU A 7 2.56 -8.60 11.24
N GLU A 8 3.69 -8.12 11.75
CA GLU A 8 4.54 -8.89 12.65
C GLU A 8 3.98 -8.90 14.07
N LYS A 9 4.51 -9.80 14.91
CA LYS A 9 4.03 -9.96 16.28
C LYS A 9 4.32 -8.69 17.10
N GLY A 10 3.25 -8.05 17.57
CA GLY A 10 3.32 -6.83 18.38
C GLY A 10 3.36 -5.54 17.56
N GLU A 11 3.27 -5.66 16.23
CA GLU A 11 3.26 -4.52 15.32
C GLU A 11 1.87 -3.89 15.23
N THR A 12 1.80 -2.56 15.31
CA THR A 12 0.59 -1.81 14.95
C THR A 12 0.47 -1.71 13.42
N PRO A 13 -0.75 -1.56 12.87
CA PRO A 13 -0.92 -1.39 11.42
C PRO A 13 -0.05 -0.30 10.78
N LEU A 14 0.13 0.82 11.48
CA LEU A 14 0.97 1.93 11.00
C LEU A 14 2.45 1.55 10.97
N GLN A 15 2.93 0.82 11.98
CA GLN A 15 4.31 0.34 12.01
C GLN A 15 4.58 -0.62 10.85
N GLY A 16 3.66 -1.55 10.59
CA GLY A 16 3.75 -2.46 9.45
C GLY A 16 3.78 -1.73 8.13
N ALA A 17 2.88 -0.76 7.93
CA ALA A 17 2.88 0.04 6.71
C ALA A 17 4.20 0.82 6.49
N ILE A 18 4.80 1.36 7.56
CA ILE A 18 6.10 2.08 7.48
C ILE A 18 7.25 1.11 7.18
N ARG A 19 7.27 -0.05 7.84
CA ARG A 19 8.28 -1.09 7.63
C ARG A 19 8.23 -1.62 6.20
N GLU A 20 7.07 -2.08 5.74
CA GLU A 20 6.88 -2.63 4.39
C GLU A 20 7.17 -1.60 3.31
N LEU A 21 6.77 -0.32 3.50
CA LEU A 21 7.14 0.75 2.58
C LEU A 21 8.66 0.87 2.43
N PHE A 22 9.39 0.82 3.54
CA PHE A 22 10.85 0.90 3.50
C PHE A 22 11.50 -0.36 2.95
N GLU A 23 11.07 -1.55 3.39
CA GLU A 23 11.64 -2.83 2.97
C GLU A 23 11.43 -3.08 1.48
N GLU A 24 10.23 -2.82 0.96
CA GLU A 24 9.90 -3.12 -0.44
C GLU A 24 10.37 -2.04 -1.43
N THR A 25 10.55 -0.79 -0.98
CA THR A 25 10.80 0.34 -1.90
C THR A 25 11.97 1.24 -1.53
N GLY A 26 12.54 1.11 -0.33
CA GLY A 26 13.56 2.01 0.21
C GLY A 26 13.04 3.39 0.63
N ILE A 27 11.75 3.68 0.45
CA ILE A 27 11.15 4.97 0.80
C ILE A 27 11.02 5.09 2.31
N ARG A 28 11.49 6.22 2.87
CA ARG A 28 11.34 6.56 4.29
C ARG A 28 10.33 7.66 4.48
N VAL A 29 9.66 7.62 5.63
CA VAL A 29 8.89 8.75 6.14
C VAL A 29 9.64 9.38 7.31
N ASP A 30 9.64 10.71 7.37
CA ASP A 30 10.30 11.48 8.42
C ASP A 30 9.52 11.38 9.73
N THR A 31 8.19 11.33 9.64
CA THR A 31 7.30 11.18 10.79
C THR A 31 6.14 10.24 10.48
N PRO A 32 5.66 9.42 11.45
CA PRO A 32 4.53 8.52 11.22
C PRO A 32 3.25 9.22 10.76
N ASN A 33 3.07 10.49 11.11
CA ASN A 33 1.89 11.29 10.74
C ASN A 33 1.80 11.59 9.24
N GLN A 34 2.86 11.34 8.46
CA GLN A 34 2.81 11.44 7.00
C GLN A 34 1.96 10.32 6.37
N LEU A 35 1.83 9.17 7.04
CA LEU A 35 0.87 8.14 6.64
C LEU A 35 -0.47 8.42 7.31
N ARG A 36 -1.43 8.83 6.51
CA ARG A 36 -2.82 8.96 6.96
C ARG A 36 -3.51 7.61 6.83
N SER A 37 -4.05 7.08 7.93
CA SER A 37 -4.93 5.92 7.88
C SER A 37 -6.21 6.27 7.12
N LEU A 38 -6.58 5.39 6.20
CA LEU A 38 -7.91 5.32 5.61
C LEU A 38 -8.75 4.28 6.38
N SER A 39 -10.03 4.14 6.04
CA SER A 39 -10.82 3.08 6.63
C SER A 39 -10.25 1.70 6.25
N PRO A 40 -10.32 0.71 7.15
CA PRO A 40 -9.89 -0.64 6.81
C PRO A 40 -10.85 -1.30 5.82
N LEU A 41 -10.31 -2.17 4.97
CA LEU A 41 -11.09 -3.05 4.10
C LEU A 41 -11.18 -4.44 4.71
N TYR A 42 -12.40 -4.91 4.90
CA TYR A 42 -12.67 -6.27 5.40
C TYR A 42 -12.87 -7.21 4.21
N ILE A 43 -11.94 -8.11 4.00
CA ILE A 43 -11.96 -9.04 2.87
C ILE A 43 -12.24 -10.45 3.38
N ARG A 44 -13.28 -11.06 2.80
CA ARG A 44 -13.66 -12.45 3.05
C ARG A 44 -13.37 -13.28 1.80
N LYS A 45 -12.52 -14.30 1.96
CA LYS A 45 -12.27 -15.35 0.96
C LYS A 45 -12.75 -16.69 1.53
N PRO A 46 -12.98 -17.71 0.68
CA PRO A 46 -13.48 -19.01 1.14
C PRO A 46 -12.68 -19.64 2.29
N GLU A 47 -11.37 -19.41 2.34
CA GLU A 47 -10.47 -20.02 3.32
C GLU A 47 -9.92 -19.04 4.37
N VAL A 48 -10.11 -17.74 4.19
CA VAL A 48 -9.50 -16.73 5.07
C VAL A 48 -10.27 -15.42 5.07
N ASP A 49 -10.48 -14.88 6.27
CA ASP A 49 -10.88 -13.49 6.49
C ASP A 49 -9.63 -12.69 6.85
N TYR A 50 -9.45 -11.52 6.24
CA TYR A 50 -8.38 -10.61 6.63
C TYR A 50 -8.79 -9.15 6.49
N VAL A 51 -8.15 -8.30 7.29
CA VAL A 51 -8.35 -6.85 7.30
C VAL A 51 -7.17 -6.18 6.60
N TYR A 52 -7.45 -5.40 5.56
CA TYR A 52 -6.49 -4.51 4.94
C TYR A 52 -6.53 -3.16 5.65
N HIS A 53 -5.48 -2.85 6.41
CA HIS A 53 -5.28 -1.50 6.94
C HIS A 53 -4.64 -0.64 5.84
N VAL A 54 -5.42 0.28 5.28
CA VAL A 54 -5.00 1.08 4.12
C VAL A 54 -4.48 2.42 4.60
N PHE A 55 -3.34 2.85 4.05
CA PHE A 55 -2.72 4.13 4.35
C PHE A 55 -2.51 4.94 3.09
N LYS A 56 -2.55 6.26 3.24
CA LYS A 56 -2.23 7.24 2.21
C LYS A 56 -0.99 8.01 2.62
N LEU A 57 0.00 8.03 1.73
CA LEU A 57 1.16 8.89 1.81
C LEU A 57 1.11 9.88 0.66
N LYS A 58 1.19 11.18 0.96
CA LYS A 58 1.40 12.21 -0.06
C LYS A 58 2.89 12.54 -0.11
N ILE A 59 3.47 12.43 -1.30
CA ILE A 59 4.85 12.82 -1.59
C ILE A 59 4.83 14.04 -2.52
N GLU A 60 5.73 15.00 -2.30
CA GLU A 60 5.84 16.20 -3.14
C GLU A 60 6.73 15.95 -4.38
N HIS A 61 7.65 14.99 -4.28
CA HIS A 61 8.53 14.56 -5.37
C HIS A 61 8.59 13.04 -5.42
N PHE A 62 8.86 12.46 -6.59
CA PHE A 62 9.06 11.03 -6.73
C PHE A 62 10.45 10.63 -6.24
N PRO A 63 10.58 9.92 -5.09
CA PRO A 63 11.88 9.46 -4.63
C PRO A 63 12.40 8.33 -5.51
N SER A 64 13.71 8.08 -5.44
CA SER A 64 14.31 6.86 -5.97
C SER A 64 13.74 5.65 -5.25
N VAL A 65 13.33 4.65 -6.03
CA VAL A 65 12.80 3.38 -5.52
C VAL A 65 13.89 2.32 -5.60
N HIS A 66 14.13 1.64 -4.50
CA HIS A 66 15.03 0.50 -4.38
C HIS A 66 14.21 -0.72 -3.99
N LEU A 67 13.96 -1.61 -4.95
CA LEU A 67 13.16 -2.80 -4.71
C LEU A 67 13.93 -3.85 -3.89
N SER A 68 13.23 -4.52 -2.99
CA SER A 68 13.69 -5.79 -2.41
C SER A 68 13.60 -6.94 -3.41
N ASP A 69 14.20 -8.07 -3.07
CA ASP A 69 14.14 -9.31 -3.88
C ASP A 69 12.71 -9.87 -4.05
N GLU A 70 11.74 -9.38 -3.28
CA GLU A 70 10.33 -9.74 -3.42
C GLU A 70 9.69 -9.18 -4.69
N HIS A 71 10.32 -8.16 -5.31
CA HIS A 71 9.76 -7.40 -6.42
C HIS A 71 10.72 -7.30 -7.61
N GLN A 72 10.19 -7.46 -8.82
CA GLN A 72 11.01 -7.42 -10.04
C GLN A 72 10.96 -6.07 -10.76
N HIS A 73 9.84 -5.34 -10.66
CA HIS A 73 9.61 -4.10 -11.39
C HIS A 73 8.73 -3.15 -10.59
N TYR A 74 8.89 -1.84 -10.82
CA TYR A 74 8.01 -0.81 -10.28
C TYR A 74 7.64 0.21 -11.36
N GLN A 75 6.54 0.92 -11.14
CA GLN A 75 6.12 2.05 -11.97
C GLN A 75 5.36 3.07 -11.13
N TRP A 76 5.67 4.34 -11.31
CA TRP A 76 4.78 5.44 -10.91
C TRP A 76 3.63 5.52 -11.91
N ALA A 77 2.41 5.19 -11.48
CA ALA A 77 1.25 5.02 -12.35
C ALA A 77 0.19 6.11 -12.11
N SER A 78 -0.32 6.69 -13.19
CA SER A 78 -1.52 7.53 -13.18
C SER A 78 -2.79 6.67 -13.10
N LEU A 79 -3.94 7.31 -12.82
CA LEU A 79 -5.24 6.63 -12.89
C LEU A 79 -5.56 6.08 -14.29
N GLN A 80 -4.97 6.66 -15.35
CA GLN A 80 -5.14 6.14 -16.69
C GLN A 80 -4.30 4.88 -16.91
N ASP A 81 -3.07 4.84 -16.42
CA ASP A 81 -2.20 3.66 -16.51
C ASP A 81 -2.82 2.46 -15.79
N LEU A 82 -3.35 2.69 -14.59
CA LEU A 82 -3.95 1.63 -13.76
C LEU A 82 -5.12 0.90 -14.43
N LYS A 83 -5.84 1.54 -15.38
CA LYS A 83 -6.92 0.89 -16.15
C LYS A 83 -6.43 -0.22 -17.07
N HIS A 84 -5.16 -0.16 -17.46
CA HIS A 84 -4.55 -1.10 -18.39
C HIS A 84 -3.61 -2.09 -17.70
N MET A 85 -3.38 -1.93 -16.38
CA MET A 85 -2.53 -2.83 -15.61
C MET A 85 -3.27 -4.11 -15.21
N PRO A 86 -2.60 -5.27 -15.22
CA PRO A 86 -3.18 -6.54 -14.77
C PRO A 86 -3.24 -6.61 -13.23
N LEU A 87 -4.14 -5.83 -12.62
CA LEU A 87 -4.30 -5.78 -11.18
C LEU A 87 -5.12 -6.96 -10.66
N MET A 88 -4.66 -7.57 -9.58
CA MET A 88 -5.47 -8.56 -8.85
C MET A 88 -6.70 -7.89 -8.23
N ALA A 89 -7.78 -8.67 -8.05
CA ALA A 89 -9.05 -8.15 -7.51
C ALA A 89 -8.90 -7.37 -6.19
N GLY A 90 -8.06 -7.84 -5.27
CA GLY A 90 -7.81 -7.13 -4.01
C GLY A 90 -7.12 -5.78 -4.19
N ALA A 91 -6.22 -5.65 -5.18
CA ALA A 91 -5.56 -4.38 -5.50
C ALA A 91 -6.54 -3.37 -6.12
N LEU A 92 -7.48 -3.84 -6.96
CA LEU A 92 -8.55 -3.00 -7.50
C LEU A 92 -9.48 -2.49 -6.39
N GLN A 93 -9.87 -3.35 -5.45
CA GLN A 93 -10.70 -2.96 -4.30
C GLN A 93 -10.00 -1.90 -3.43
N ALA A 94 -8.70 -2.07 -3.16
CA ALA A 94 -7.90 -1.10 -2.43
C ALA A 94 -7.81 0.26 -3.16
N LEU A 95 -7.62 0.23 -4.49
CA LEU A 95 -7.59 1.44 -5.32
C LEU A 95 -8.94 2.18 -5.30
N GLU A 96 -10.04 1.47 -5.51
CA GLU A 96 -11.39 2.06 -5.47
C GLU A 96 -11.68 2.69 -4.11
N HIS A 97 -11.26 2.03 -3.03
CA HIS A 97 -11.41 2.54 -1.67
C HIS A 97 -10.60 3.82 -1.46
N TYR A 98 -9.32 3.81 -1.84
CA TYR A 98 -8.45 4.99 -1.81
C TYR A 98 -9.05 6.18 -2.56
N LEU A 99 -9.64 5.96 -3.73
CA LEU A 99 -10.24 7.01 -4.56
C LEU A 99 -11.51 7.61 -3.96
N LYS A 100 -12.27 6.83 -3.19
CA LYS A 100 -13.47 7.32 -2.48
C LYS A 100 -13.09 8.19 -1.28
N GLU A 101 -12.08 7.78 -0.51
CA GLU A 101 -11.67 8.51 0.71
C GLU A 101 -10.72 9.69 0.44
N SER A 102 -10.15 9.77 -0.75
CA SER A 102 -9.25 10.85 -1.15
C SER A 102 -9.97 12.08 -1.74
N ARG A 103 -11.31 12.07 -1.79
CA ARG A 103 -12.15 13.18 -2.25
C ARG A 103 -12.46 14.18 -1.15
#